data_AF-A0A966HW62-F1
#
_entry.id   AF-A0A966HW62-F1
#
_cell.length_a   1.000
_cell.length_b   1.000
_cell.length_c   1.000
_cell.angle_alpha   90.00
_cell.angle_beta   90.00
_cell.angle_gamma   90.00
#
_symmetry.space_group_name_H-M   'P 1'
#
loop_
_entity.id
_entity.type
_entity.pdbx_description
1 polymer ?
#
loop_
_entity_poly.entity_id
_entity_poly.type
_entity_poly.pdbx_seq_one_letter_code
_entity_poly.pdbx_strand_id
1 'polypeptide(L)'
;MKIFHGYLIKRSFLISLSIFILFATLDLVFSLMSELENLSEEYNFSNVFLYVLSASPSNAINFLEGACLLGVMISLGISHQEGNLNVLRSSGESPLKIVLISSIGPILLIFLFLPSNELFLKDLRADAEINKNLIVQSAEESSQNNNWIKDGKSFLTYSYMKDSFIYKVKFIKTDDGKVLYFKMADSAEIIKNQIKFDETMQYHFFEGTGIDNNYEEFKFPLITKMPFARVENLKTSEIINAQKFIETISKKEDKLFIAHLEKSFYKNIFLPISILCLIVFFGSFIFSSLRDVTPASRIVLSVVGAFIYKVFQDFTISFSIATNLSVLIGVIAPALLLLIMSIFFYRRI
;
A
#
# COMPACT_ATOMS: atom_id res chain seq x y z
N MET A 1 27.17 -14.80 26.27
CA MET A 1 26.84 -14.04 25.04
C MET A 1 25.55 -14.48 24.36
N LYS A 2 25.39 -15.76 23.98
CA LYS A 2 24.17 -16.23 23.28
C LYS A 2 22.85 -15.92 24.01
N ILE A 3 22.84 -16.00 25.35
CA ILE A 3 21.66 -15.69 26.18
C ILE A 3 21.30 -14.19 26.08
N PHE A 4 22.28 -13.29 26.15
CA PHE A 4 22.07 -11.84 26.00
C PHE A 4 21.57 -11.47 24.59
N HIS A 5 22.09 -12.12 23.54
CA HIS A 5 21.58 -11.91 22.19
C HIS A 5 20.13 -12.37 22.05
N GLY A 6 19.80 -13.57 22.57
CA GLY A 6 18.42 -14.06 22.58
C GLY A 6 17.48 -13.15 23.37
N TYR A 7 17.95 -12.59 24.49
CA TYR A 7 17.20 -11.62 25.28
C TYR A 7 16.91 -10.33 24.49
N LEU A 8 17.92 -9.75 23.83
CA LEU A 8 17.75 -8.54 23.00
C LEU A 8 16.76 -8.77 21.85
N ILE A 9 16.90 -9.90 21.14
CA ILE A 9 16.04 -10.26 20.00
C ILE A 9 14.59 -10.47 20.46
N LYS A 10 14.38 -11.26 21.52
CA LYS A 10 13.03 -11.53 22.05
C LYS A 10 12.36 -10.23 22.50
N ARG A 11 13.12 -9.34 23.15
CA ARG A 11 12.57 -8.08 23.65
C ARG A 11 12.29 -7.09 22.53
N SER A 12 13.19 -6.93 21.56
CA SER A 12 12.95 -6.05 20.41
C SER A 12 11.74 -6.53 19.60
N PHE A 13 11.57 -7.84 19.42
CA PHE A 13 10.39 -8.43 18.79
C PHE A 13 9.09 -8.11 19.56
N LEU A 14 9.03 -8.41 20.85
CA LEU A 14 7.82 -8.21 21.66
C LEU A 14 7.40 -6.74 21.75
N ILE A 15 8.36 -5.84 21.96
CA ILE A 15 8.07 -4.40 22.04
C ILE A 15 7.61 -3.88 20.67
N SER A 16 8.28 -4.26 19.58
CA SER A 16 7.86 -3.87 18.22
C SER A 16 6.46 -4.38 17.88
N LEU A 17 6.14 -5.62 18.27
CA LEU A 17 4.80 -6.20 18.09
C LEU A 17 3.74 -5.44 18.90
N SER A 18 4.03 -5.11 20.16
CA SER A 18 3.10 -4.35 21.00
C SER A 18 2.81 -2.96 20.42
N ILE A 19 3.82 -2.28 19.89
CA ILE A 19 3.67 -0.96 19.25
C ILE A 19 2.91 -1.09 17.94
N PHE A 20 3.19 -2.12 17.15
CA PHE A 20 2.47 -2.37 15.91
C PHE A 20 0.96 -2.58 16.16
N ILE A 21 0.61 -3.38 17.17
CA ILE A 21 -0.78 -3.58 17.60
C ILE A 21 -1.38 -2.25 18.05
N LEU A 22 -0.65 -1.44 18.84
CA LEU A 22 -1.13 -0.13 19.27
C LEU A 22 -1.43 0.78 18.07
N PHE A 23 -0.53 0.90 17.10
CA PHE A 23 -0.77 1.69 15.88
C PHE A 23 -1.93 1.15 15.06
N ALA A 24 -2.06 -0.18 14.91
CA ALA A 24 -3.19 -0.80 14.22
C ALA A 24 -4.53 -0.50 14.92
N THR A 25 -4.57 -0.53 16.25
CA THR A 25 -5.79 -0.21 17.01
C THR A 25 -6.18 1.27 16.88
N LEU A 26 -5.22 2.19 16.89
CA LEU A 26 -5.50 3.61 16.67
C LEU A 26 -6.04 3.85 15.25
N ASP A 27 -5.41 3.24 14.25
CA ASP A 27 -5.85 3.33 12.85
C ASP A 27 -7.26 2.76 12.65
N LEU A 28 -7.59 1.66 13.33
CA LEU A 28 -8.93 1.08 13.32
C LEU A 28 -9.97 2.07 13.85
N VAL A 29 -9.69 2.74 14.97
CA VAL A 29 -10.61 3.73 15.55
C VAL A 29 -10.82 4.91 14.61
N PHE A 30 -9.75 5.44 14.00
CA PHE A 30 -9.88 6.55 13.04
C PHE A 30 -10.60 6.14 11.76
N SER A 31 -10.31 4.94 11.24
CA SER A 31 -11.00 4.39 10.06
C SER A 31 -12.49 4.18 10.33
N LEU A 32 -12.84 3.67 11.52
CA LEU A 32 -14.23 3.53 11.95
C LEU A 32 -14.91 4.89 12.05
N MET A 33 -14.25 5.88 12.66
CA MET A 33 -14.80 7.23 12.75
C MET A 33 -15.07 7.84 11.36
N SER A 34 -14.14 7.67 10.43
CA SER A 34 -14.27 8.19 9.05
C SER A 34 -15.39 7.50 8.27
N GLU A 35 -15.62 6.20 8.48
CA GLU A 35 -16.67 5.47 7.77
C GLU A 35 -18.07 5.68 8.34
N LEU A 36 -18.17 6.09 9.61
CA LEU A 36 -19.46 6.47 10.21
C LEU A 36 -20.06 7.74 9.59
N GLU A 37 -19.25 8.58 8.95
CA GLU A 37 -19.74 9.77 8.23
C GLU A 37 -20.51 9.40 6.96
N ASN A 38 -20.27 8.21 6.40
CA ASN A 38 -20.87 7.75 5.14
C ASN A 38 -22.11 6.85 5.33
N LEU A 39 -22.76 6.88 6.51
CA LEU A 39 -23.92 6.04 6.79
C LEU A 39 -25.13 6.40 5.90
N SER A 40 -25.79 5.39 5.34
CA SER A 40 -27.03 5.51 4.55
C SER A 40 -28.05 4.46 4.99
N GLU A 41 -29.28 4.50 4.45
CA GLU A 41 -30.34 3.53 4.83
C GLU A 41 -29.94 2.07 4.55
N GLU A 42 -29.14 1.82 3.51
CA GLU A 42 -28.66 0.47 3.18
C GLU A 42 -27.25 0.19 3.75
N TYR A 43 -26.43 1.23 3.96
CA TYR A 43 -25.10 1.11 4.56
C TYR A 43 -25.13 1.31 6.08
N ASN A 44 -25.46 0.22 6.78
CA ASN A 44 -25.60 0.16 8.24
C ASN A 44 -24.27 0.09 9.00
N PHE A 45 -24.30 0.38 10.31
CA PHE A 45 -23.17 0.25 11.23
C PHE A 45 -22.49 -1.13 11.18
N SER A 46 -23.26 -2.22 11.06
CA SER A 46 -22.70 -3.57 10.96
C SER A 46 -21.84 -3.75 9.70
N ASN A 47 -22.23 -3.12 8.59
CA ASN A 47 -21.49 -3.17 7.32
C ASN A 47 -20.20 -2.35 7.43
N VAL A 48 -20.28 -1.16 8.04
CA VAL A 48 -19.12 -0.33 8.38
C VAL A 48 -18.13 -1.11 9.24
N PHE A 49 -18.61 -1.75 10.31
CA PHE A 49 -17.76 -2.49 11.23
C PHE A 49 -17.05 -3.67 10.52
N LEU A 50 -17.76 -4.45 9.72
CA LEU A 50 -17.18 -5.54 8.92
C LEU A 50 -16.15 -5.03 7.91
N TYR A 51 -16.45 -3.93 7.22
CA TYR A 51 -15.53 -3.29 6.28
C TYR A 51 -14.23 -2.88 6.97
N VAL A 52 -14.32 -2.09 8.04
CA VAL A 52 -13.16 -1.56 8.77
C VAL A 52 -12.33 -2.69 9.37
N LEU A 53 -12.98 -3.72 9.95
CA LEU A 53 -12.29 -4.86 10.53
C LEU A 53 -11.51 -5.65 9.47
N SER A 54 -12.05 -5.78 8.27
CA SER A 54 -11.41 -6.50 7.16
C SER A 54 -10.28 -5.69 6.51
N ALA A 55 -10.42 -4.37 6.43
CA ALA A 55 -9.44 -3.48 5.83
C ALA A 55 -8.28 -3.09 6.77
N SER A 56 -8.53 -3.00 8.08
CA SER A 56 -7.56 -2.53 9.08
C SER A 56 -6.23 -3.29 9.09
N PRO A 57 -6.19 -4.64 9.01
CA PRO A 57 -4.91 -5.37 8.97
C PRO A 57 -4.02 -4.97 7.79
N SER A 58 -4.61 -4.70 6.62
CA SER A 58 -3.87 -4.25 5.44
C SER A 58 -3.34 -2.81 5.64
N ASN A 59 -4.17 -1.91 6.19
CA ASN A 59 -3.73 -0.55 6.54
C ASN A 59 -2.58 -0.55 7.56
N ALA A 60 -2.64 -1.42 8.56
CA ALA A 60 -1.68 -1.47 9.66
C ALA A 60 -0.23 -1.61 9.18
N ILE A 61 -0.01 -2.28 8.04
CA ILE A 61 1.33 -2.51 7.47
C ILE A 61 2.03 -1.21 7.08
N ASN A 62 1.27 -0.15 6.79
CA ASN A 62 1.85 1.17 6.51
C ASN A 62 2.56 1.79 7.74
N PHE A 63 2.31 1.26 8.94
CA PHE A 63 2.94 1.67 10.19
C PHE A 63 4.05 0.72 10.66
N LEU A 64 4.30 -0.37 9.92
CA LEU A 64 5.28 -1.40 10.27
C LEU A 64 6.68 -0.81 10.46
N GLU A 65 7.11 0.07 9.56
CA GLU A 65 8.42 0.72 9.62
C GLU A 65 8.61 1.55 10.89
N GLY A 66 7.63 2.37 11.23
CA GLY A 66 7.65 3.18 12.46
C GLY A 66 7.60 2.31 13.72
N ALA A 67 6.78 1.27 13.73
CA ALA A 67 6.65 0.35 14.86
C ALA A 67 7.96 -0.42 15.12
N CYS A 68 8.61 -0.93 14.07
CA CYS A 68 9.89 -1.62 14.15
C CYS A 68 10.99 -0.70 14.69
N LEU A 69 11.10 0.52 14.17
CA LEU A 69 12.09 1.48 14.66
C LEU A 69 11.87 1.80 16.15
N LEU A 70 10.66 2.23 16.50
CA LEU A 70 10.33 2.63 17.86
C LEU A 70 10.53 1.46 18.84
N GLY A 71 10.15 0.24 18.43
CA GLY A 71 10.33 -0.95 19.23
C GLY A 71 11.79 -1.30 19.51
N VAL A 72 12.67 -1.16 18.51
CA VAL A 72 14.12 -1.32 18.74
C VAL A 72 14.67 -0.22 19.62
N MET A 73 14.27 1.03 19.41
CA MET A 73 14.78 2.16 20.17
C MET A 73 14.40 2.07 21.65
N ILE A 74 13.16 1.70 21.96
CA ILE A 74 12.72 1.44 23.33
C ILE A 74 13.45 0.21 23.89
N SER A 75 13.55 -0.89 23.13
CA SER A 75 14.24 -2.10 23.59
C SER A 75 15.71 -1.83 23.90
N LEU A 76 16.46 -1.17 23.02
CA LEU A 76 17.84 -0.79 23.29
C LEU A 76 17.93 0.21 24.43
N GLY A 77 16.97 1.13 24.53
CA GLY A 77 16.93 2.13 25.58
C GLY A 77 16.79 1.56 26.99
N ILE A 78 15.90 0.58 27.17
CA ILE A 78 15.76 -0.15 28.44
C ILE A 78 17.04 -0.97 28.70
N SER A 79 17.68 -1.54 27.67
CA SER A 79 18.87 -2.40 27.83
C SER A 79 20.05 -1.57 28.29
N HIS A 80 20.08 -0.31 27.87
CA HIS A 80 21.05 0.65 28.31
C HIS A 80 20.87 0.95 29.81
N GLN A 81 19.63 1.20 30.25
CA GLN A 81 19.31 1.49 31.66
C GLN A 81 19.61 0.32 32.59
N GLU A 82 19.38 -0.90 32.14
CA GLU A 82 19.73 -2.13 32.88
C GLU A 82 21.24 -2.42 32.89
N GLY A 83 22.06 -1.65 32.16
CA GLY A 83 23.51 -1.88 32.03
C GLY A 83 23.90 -3.02 31.08
N ASN A 84 22.92 -3.72 30.47
CA ASN A 84 23.14 -4.84 29.56
C ASN A 84 24.02 -4.45 28.35
N LEU A 85 23.85 -3.23 27.82
CA LEU A 85 24.66 -2.75 26.70
C LEU A 85 26.12 -2.47 27.09
N ASN A 86 26.36 -2.02 28.32
CA ASN A 86 27.71 -1.73 28.82
C ASN A 86 28.49 -3.04 29.02
N VAL A 87 27.83 -4.08 29.53
CA VAL A 87 28.42 -5.43 29.66
C VAL A 87 28.85 -5.97 28.30
N LEU A 88 27.98 -5.88 27.28
CA LEU A 88 28.31 -6.32 25.93
C LEU A 88 29.51 -5.57 25.35
N ARG A 89 29.54 -4.24 25.49
CA ARG A 89 30.67 -3.42 25.03
C ARG A 89 31.98 -3.75 25.75
N SER A 90 31.94 -3.90 27.08
CA SER A 90 33.14 -4.27 27.86
C SER A 90 33.72 -5.63 27.47
N SER A 91 32.89 -6.49 26.88
CA SER A 91 33.30 -7.80 26.38
C SER A 91 33.81 -7.78 24.94
N GLY A 92 33.99 -6.59 24.34
CA GLY A 92 34.55 -6.41 23.00
C GLY A 92 33.53 -6.38 21.85
N GLU A 93 32.23 -6.37 22.13
CA GLU A 93 31.20 -6.29 21.08
C GLU A 93 31.05 -4.85 20.57
N SER A 94 31.11 -4.68 19.24
CA SER A 94 30.97 -3.36 18.62
C SER A 94 29.53 -2.84 18.75
N PRO A 95 29.33 -1.52 18.93
CA PRO A 95 27.98 -0.93 19.00
C PRO A 95 27.11 -1.29 17.79
N LEU A 96 27.70 -1.29 16.59
CA LEU A 96 27.02 -1.68 15.35
C LEU A 96 26.54 -3.13 15.38
N LYS A 97 27.36 -4.06 15.90
CA LYS A 97 26.98 -5.47 16.05
C LYS A 97 25.83 -5.64 17.04
N ILE A 98 25.81 -4.88 18.13
CA ILE A 98 24.70 -4.90 19.10
C ILE A 98 23.39 -4.44 18.46
N VAL A 99 23.42 -3.36 17.68
CA VAL A 99 22.24 -2.86 16.96
C VAL A 99 21.75 -3.87 15.93
N LEU A 100 22.65 -4.43 15.11
CA LEU A 100 22.30 -5.44 14.12
C LEU A 100 21.65 -6.68 14.75
N ILE A 101 22.16 -7.14 15.90
CA ILE A 101 21.56 -8.25 16.64
C ILE A 101 20.16 -7.88 17.14
N SER A 102 19.98 -6.66 17.65
CA SER A 102 18.65 -6.19 18.10
C SER A 102 17.65 -6.08 16.93
N SER A 103 18.10 -5.70 15.75
CA SER A 103 17.28 -5.59 14.53
C SER A 103 16.72 -6.92 14.04
N ILE A 104 17.28 -8.06 14.43
CA ILE A 104 16.78 -9.40 14.05
C ILE A 104 15.32 -9.59 14.51
N GLY A 105 14.95 -9.06 15.68
CA GLY A 105 13.57 -9.14 16.18
C GLY A 105 12.56 -8.48 15.23
N PRO A 106 12.68 -7.17 14.92
CA PRO A 106 11.81 -6.51 13.95
C PRO A 106 11.88 -7.11 12.54
N ILE A 107 13.04 -7.60 12.09
CA ILE A 107 13.16 -8.30 10.80
C ILE A 107 12.29 -9.55 10.77
N LEU A 108 12.27 -10.31 11.86
CA LEU A 108 11.38 -11.47 12.01
C LEU A 108 9.90 -11.05 11.96
N LEU A 109 9.55 -9.92 12.58
CA LEU A 109 8.21 -9.34 12.51
C LEU A 109 7.83 -9.00 11.05
N ILE A 110 8.72 -8.35 10.30
CA ILE A 110 8.48 -8.02 8.88
C ILE A 110 8.27 -9.29 8.06
N PHE A 111 9.10 -10.31 8.29
CA PHE A 111 8.98 -11.59 7.59
C PHE A 111 7.68 -12.34 7.92
N LEU A 112 7.06 -12.05 9.07
CA LEU A 112 5.74 -12.59 9.42
C LEU A 112 4.61 -11.82 8.71
N PHE A 113 4.61 -10.49 8.77
CA PHE A 113 3.47 -9.68 8.31
C PHE A 113 3.49 -9.37 6.81
N LEU A 114 4.66 -9.18 6.20
CA LEU A 114 4.76 -8.80 4.79
C LEU A 114 4.27 -9.91 3.84
N PRO A 115 4.64 -11.19 4.01
CA PRO A 115 4.05 -12.28 3.22
C PRO A 115 2.57 -12.49 3.53
N SER A 116 2.16 -12.36 4.79
CA SER A 116 0.75 -12.47 5.20
C SER A 116 -0.12 -11.40 4.51
N ASN A 117 0.42 -10.20 4.31
CA ASN A 117 -0.26 -9.14 3.56
C ASN A 117 -0.58 -9.55 2.13
N GLU A 118 0.44 -10.08 1.46
CA GLU A 118 0.40 -10.39 0.04
C GLU A 118 -0.48 -11.60 -0.25
N LEU A 119 -0.55 -12.56 0.68
CA LEU A 119 -1.33 -13.78 0.53
C LEU A 119 -2.79 -13.63 0.96
N PHE A 120 -3.07 -12.87 2.02
CA PHE A 120 -4.39 -12.85 2.66
C PHE A 120 -4.96 -11.44 2.83
N LEU A 121 -4.20 -10.51 3.40
CA LEU A 121 -4.78 -9.23 3.86
C LEU A 121 -5.21 -8.32 2.69
N LYS A 122 -4.48 -8.33 1.58
CA LYS A 122 -4.87 -7.58 0.37
C LYS A 122 -6.17 -8.11 -0.24
N ASP A 123 -6.41 -9.43 -0.20
CA ASP A 123 -7.67 -10.02 -0.67
C ASP A 123 -8.84 -9.62 0.22
N LEU A 124 -8.67 -9.75 1.53
CA LEU A 124 -9.69 -9.35 2.51
C LEU A 124 -10.10 -7.89 2.32
N ARG A 125 -9.12 -7.00 2.08
CA ARG A 125 -9.39 -5.60 1.78
C ARG A 125 -10.12 -5.43 0.45
N ALA A 126 -9.70 -6.14 -0.60
CA ALA A 126 -10.32 -6.05 -1.91
C ALA A 126 -11.79 -6.50 -1.88
N ASP A 127 -12.08 -7.62 -1.20
CA ASP A 127 -13.44 -8.13 -1.01
C ASP A 127 -14.29 -7.22 -0.12
N ALA A 128 -13.70 -6.63 0.93
CA ALA A 128 -14.40 -5.64 1.75
C ALA A 128 -14.76 -4.38 0.95
N GLU A 129 -13.84 -3.89 0.13
CA GLU A 129 -14.06 -2.74 -0.76
C GLU A 129 -15.11 -3.04 -1.82
N ILE A 130 -15.16 -4.27 -2.36
CA ILE A 130 -16.24 -4.73 -3.23
C ILE A 130 -17.59 -4.62 -2.52
N ASN A 131 -17.70 -5.26 -1.36
CA ASN A 131 -18.96 -5.33 -0.63
C ASN A 131 -19.46 -3.95 -0.24
N LYS A 132 -18.57 -3.05 0.20
CA LYS A 132 -18.89 -1.65 0.46
C LYS A 132 -19.47 -0.97 -0.78
N ASN A 133 -18.78 -1.04 -1.92
CA ASN A 133 -19.21 -0.36 -3.14
C ASN A 133 -20.54 -0.91 -3.68
N LEU A 134 -20.80 -2.21 -3.55
CA LEU A 134 -22.08 -2.80 -3.94
C LEU A 134 -23.24 -2.25 -3.10
N ILE A 135 -23.05 -2.09 -1.79
CA ILE A 135 -24.08 -1.62 -0.85
C ILE A 135 -24.28 -0.11 -0.93
N VAL A 136 -23.20 0.68 -0.99
CA VAL A 136 -23.30 2.15 -1.09
C VAL A 136 -23.97 2.55 -2.41
N GLN A 137 -23.69 1.83 -3.49
CA GLN A 137 -24.24 2.15 -4.81
C GLN A 137 -25.67 1.63 -5.03
N SER A 138 -26.21 0.74 -4.19
CA SER A 138 -27.64 0.49 -4.17
C SER A 138 -28.39 1.62 -3.44
N ALA A 139 -27.75 2.26 -2.45
CA ALA A 139 -28.34 3.32 -1.64
C ALA A 139 -28.38 4.71 -2.32
N GLU A 140 -27.38 5.03 -3.15
CA GLU A 140 -27.25 6.35 -3.78
C GLU A 140 -27.27 6.25 -5.32
N GLU A 141 -28.40 6.58 -5.96
CA GLU A 141 -28.47 6.76 -7.42
C GLU A 141 -27.61 7.96 -7.91
N SER A 142 -27.25 8.89 -7.00
CA SER A 142 -26.67 10.20 -7.33
C SER A 142 -25.15 10.32 -7.16
N SER A 143 -24.46 9.44 -6.42
CA SER A 143 -23.00 9.50 -6.20
C SER A 143 -22.29 8.43 -7.02
N GLN A 144 -22.57 8.40 -8.32
CA GLN A 144 -21.93 7.50 -9.24
C GLN A 144 -20.44 7.85 -9.39
N ASN A 145 -19.59 7.21 -8.58
CA ASN A 145 -18.14 7.16 -8.75
C ASN A 145 -17.84 6.28 -9.98
N ASN A 146 -18.26 6.77 -11.13
CA ASN A 146 -18.19 6.08 -12.41
C ASN A 146 -16.84 6.37 -13.03
N ASN A 147 -16.10 5.31 -13.30
CA ASN A 147 -14.87 5.41 -14.07
C ASN A 147 -15.25 5.55 -15.55
N TRP A 148 -14.91 6.69 -16.12
CA TRP A 148 -15.13 6.98 -17.53
C TRP A 148 -13.93 6.56 -18.36
N ILE A 149 -14.22 5.81 -19.42
CA ILE A 149 -13.27 5.34 -20.41
C ILE A 149 -13.69 5.87 -21.77
N LYS A 150 -12.73 6.32 -22.56
CA LYS A 150 -12.93 6.68 -23.96
C LYS A 150 -12.05 5.81 -24.84
N ASP A 151 -12.65 5.16 -25.84
CA ASP A 151 -11.95 4.48 -26.94
C ASP A 151 -12.48 5.01 -28.26
N GLY A 152 -11.69 5.85 -28.94
CA GLY A 152 -12.08 6.50 -30.18
C GLY A 152 -13.38 7.32 -30.04
N LYS A 153 -14.47 6.80 -30.61
CA LYS A 153 -15.81 7.41 -30.60
C LYS A 153 -16.79 6.72 -29.62
N SER A 154 -16.30 5.76 -28.84
CA SER A 154 -17.08 5.02 -27.84
C SER A 154 -16.68 5.47 -26.43
N PHE A 155 -17.67 5.64 -25.58
CA PHE A 155 -17.50 5.93 -24.16
C PHE A 155 -18.05 4.77 -23.34
N LEU A 156 -17.28 4.32 -22.37
CA LEU A 156 -17.72 3.32 -21.41
C LEU A 156 -17.61 3.89 -20.02
N THR A 157 -18.67 3.72 -19.26
CA THR A 157 -18.73 3.97 -17.83
C THR A 157 -18.90 2.63 -17.15
N TYR A 158 -18.10 2.39 -16.12
CA TYR A 158 -18.30 1.27 -15.21
C TYR A 158 -18.02 1.77 -13.80
N SER A 159 -18.71 1.19 -12.82
CA SER A 159 -18.52 1.59 -11.42
C SER A 159 -17.46 0.72 -10.76
N TYR A 160 -17.44 -0.58 -11.07
CA TYR A 160 -16.55 -1.52 -10.42
C TYR A 160 -16.05 -2.62 -11.37
N MET A 161 -14.84 -3.14 -11.12
CA MET A 161 -14.21 -4.22 -11.89
C MET A 161 -13.57 -5.26 -10.97
N LYS A 162 -13.85 -6.55 -11.21
CA LYS A 162 -13.19 -7.72 -10.61
C LYS A 162 -12.74 -8.66 -11.73
N ASP A 163 -11.44 -8.92 -11.81
CA ASP A 163 -10.82 -9.78 -12.83
C ASP A 163 -11.19 -9.36 -14.27
N SER A 164 -12.10 -10.09 -14.91
CA SER A 164 -12.63 -9.80 -16.24
C SER A 164 -14.06 -9.25 -16.24
N PHE A 165 -14.71 -9.16 -15.08
CA PHE A 165 -16.08 -8.69 -14.95
C PHE A 165 -16.14 -7.23 -14.51
N ILE A 166 -16.92 -6.43 -15.22
CA ILE A 166 -17.27 -5.05 -14.90
C ILE A 166 -18.73 -4.98 -14.51
N TYR A 167 -19.05 -4.17 -13.50
CA TYR A 167 -20.40 -4.05 -12.94
C TYR A 167 -20.95 -2.64 -13.15
N LYS A 168 -22.28 -2.55 -13.34
CA LYS A 168 -23.05 -1.34 -13.66
C LYS A 168 -22.44 -0.59 -14.83
N VAL A 169 -22.45 -1.26 -15.98
CA VAL A 169 -21.79 -0.79 -17.20
C VAL A 169 -22.76 0.05 -18.02
N LYS A 170 -22.33 1.24 -18.42
CA LYS A 170 -23.01 2.11 -19.38
C LYS A 170 -22.09 2.31 -20.58
N PHE A 171 -22.52 1.87 -21.75
CA PHE A 171 -21.79 2.04 -23.00
C PHE A 171 -22.53 3.04 -23.89
N ILE A 172 -21.80 4.01 -24.43
CA ILE A 172 -22.34 5.08 -25.27
C ILE A 172 -21.49 5.15 -26.52
N LYS A 173 -22.10 4.96 -27.70
CA LYS A 173 -21.42 5.16 -28.98
C LYS A 173 -21.84 6.49 -29.59
N THR A 174 -20.84 7.29 -29.95
CA THR A 174 -21.06 8.60 -30.56
C THR A 174 -20.57 8.61 -32.00
N ASP A 175 -21.18 9.42 -32.85
CA ASP A 175 -20.68 9.74 -34.19
C ASP A 175 -20.96 11.21 -34.50
N ASP A 176 -19.93 11.95 -34.93
CA ASP A 176 -20.00 13.40 -35.22
C ASP A 176 -20.73 14.25 -34.17
N GLY A 177 -20.51 13.94 -32.88
CA GLY A 177 -21.10 14.68 -31.76
C GLY A 177 -22.56 14.33 -31.45
N LYS A 178 -23.16 13.36 -32.16
CA LYS A 178 -24.46 12.76 -31.84
C LYS A 178 -24.29 11.39 -31.19
N VAL A 179 -25.23 11.02 -30.32
CA VAL A 179 -25.25 9.69 -29.68
C VAL A 179 -26.02 8.73 -30.60
N LEU A 180 -25.37 7.67 -31.07
CA LEU A 180 -26.02 6.65 -31.91
C LEU A 180 -26.90 5.73 -31.05
N TYR A 181 -26.30 5.17 -30.00
CA TYR A 181 -26.99 4.31 -29.04
C TYR A 181 -26.30 4.31 -27.68
N PHE A 182 -27.08 3.96 -26.66
CA PHE A 182 -26.56 3.59 -25.35
C PHE A 182 -27.00 2.18 -24.97
N LYS A 183 -26.12 1.46 -24.26
CA LYS A 183 -26.39 0.15 -23.63
C LYS A 183 -26.12 0.27 -22.14
N MET A 184 -26.96 -0.33 -21.31
CA MET A 184 -26.81 -0.40 -19.86
C MET A 184 -26.97 -1.84 -19.41
N ALA A 185 -26.07 -2.33 -18.54
CA ALA A 185 -26.13 -3.69 -18.00
C ALA A 185 -25.62 -3.72 -16.56
N ASP A 186 -26.12 -4.67 -15.77
CA ASP A 186 -25.66 -4.85 -14.38
C ASP A 186 -24.27 -5.47 -14.32
N SER A 187 -23.93 -6.34 -15.28
CA SER A 187 -22.61 -6.92 -15.42
C SER A 187 -22.20 -7.05 -16.90
N ALA A 188 -20.89 -7.01 -17.17
CA ALA A 188 -20.33 -7.37 -18.46
C ALA A 188 -18.94 -8.02 -18.30
N GLU A 189 -18.61 -8.93 -19.21
CA GLU A 189 -17.33 -9.65 -19.25
C GLU A 189 -16.42 -9.07 -20.34
N ILE A 190 -15.15 -8.81 -20.01
CA ILE A 190 -14.13 -8.31 -20.92
C ILE A 190 -13.41 -9.51 -21.56
N ILE A 191 -13.68 -9.73 -22.85
CA ILE A 191 -13.07 -10.81 -23.64
C ILE A 191 -12.15 -10.19 -24.69
N LYS A 192 -10.85 -10.12 -24.38
CA LYS A 192 -9.79 -9.52 -25.23
C LYS A 192 -10.08 -8.07 -25.63
N ASN A 193 -10.82 -7.89 -26.72
CA ASN A 193 -11.09 -6.64 -27.41
C ASN A 193 -12.60 -6.41 -27.62
N GLN A 194 -13.41 -7.23 -26.96
CA GLN A 194 -14.86 -7.20 -26.99
C GLN A 194 -15.41 -7.21 -25.56
N ILE A 195 -16.55 -6.57 -25.39
CA ILE A 195 -17.32 -6.57 -24.15
C ILE A 195 -18.56 -7.39 -24.40
N LYS A 196 -18.73 -8.42 -23.57
CA LYS A 196 -19.94 -9.25 -23.56
C LYS A 196 -20.84 -8.77 -22.43
N PHE A 197 -21.96 -8.16 -22.77
CA PHE A 197 -22.97 -7.76 -21.79
C PHE A 197 -23.77 -8.97 -21.31
N ASP A 198 -24.18 -8.94 -20.05
CA ASP A 198 -25.04 -9.96 -19.43
C ASP A 198 -26.50 -9.84 -19.90
N GLU A 199 -27.34 -10.82 -19.53
CA GLU A 199 -28.75 -10.90 -19.96
C GLU A 199 -29.62 -9.72 -19.45
N THR A 200 -29.09 -8.91 -18.54
CA THR A 200 -29.74 -7.69 -17.98
C THR A 200 -29.61 -6.46 -18.88
N MET A 201 -29.09 -6.62 -20.10
CA MET A 201 -28.76 -5.53 -21.01
C MET A 201 -30.02 -4.80 -21.53
N GLN A 202 -30.09 -3.51 -21.25
CA GLN A 202 -31.04 -2.57 -21.85
C GLN A 202 -30.34 -1.73 -22.90
N TYR A 203 -30.94 -1.58 -24.08
CA TYR A 203 -30.40 -0.75 -25.16
C TYR A 203 -31.43 0.29 -25.60
N HIS A 204 -30.93 1.45 -26.02
CA HIS A 204 -31.75 2.47 -26.68
C HIS A 204 -30.98 3.03 -27.87
N PHE A 205 -31.60 2.97 -29.05
CA PHE A 205 -31.06 3.52 -30.29
C PHE A 205 -31.71 4.88 -30.56
N PHE A 206 -30.91 5.88 -30.89
CA PHE A 206 -31.40 7.20 -31.31
C PHE A 206 -31.44 7.33 -32.84
N GLU A 207 -30.49 6.70 -33.56
CA GLU A 207 -30.49 6.61 -35.03
C GLU A 207 -30.02 5.20 -35.47
N GLY A 208 -30.81 4.50 -36.31
CA GLY A 208 -30.49 3.19 -36.90
C GLY A 208 -31.41 2.02 -36.49
N THR A 209 -31.29 0.88 -37.18
CA THR A 209 -31.95 -0.40 -36.85
C THR A 209 -30.99 -1.28 -36.06
N GLY A 210 -31.40 -1.70 -34.87
CA GLY A 210 -30.54 -2.38 -33.90
C GLY A 210 -30.23 -3.83 -34.28
N ILE A 211 -28.95 -4.17 -34.28
CA ILE A 211 -28.50 -5.56 -34.20
C ILE A 211 -28.46 -5.92 -32.70
N ASP A 212 -29.29 -6.89 -32.32
CA ASP A 212 -29.39 -7.48 -30.99
C ASP A 212 -28.19 -8.40 -30.72
N ASN A 213 -27.00 -7.78 -30.61
CA ASN A 213 -25.78 -8.49 -30.25
C ASN A 213 -25.30 -8.05 -28.87
N ASN A 214 -25.12 -9.04 -27.99
CA ASN A 214 -24.54 -8.88 -26.66
C ASN A 214 -23.03 -8.58 -26.69
N TYR A 215 -22.44 -8.45 -27.88
CA TYR A 215 -21.03 -8.16 -28.10
C TYR A 215 -20.84 -6.77 -28.67
N GLU A 216 -19.94 -6.00 -28.08
CA GLU A 216 -19.42 -4.75 -28.65
C GLU A 216 -17.91 -4.82 -28.76
N GLU A 217 -17.36 -4.34 -29.88
CA GLU A 217 -15.91 -4.14 -30.00
C GLU A 217 -15.51 -2.87 -29.25
N PHE A 218 -14.64 -3.04 -28.27
CA PHE A 218 -14.08 -1.94 -27.48
C PHE A 218 -12.66 -2.29 -27.05
N LYS A 219 -11.70 -1.43 -27.43
CA LYS A 219 -10.32 -1.54 -26.96
C LYS A 219 -10.26 -0.91 -25.58
N PHE A 220 -10.18 -1.74 -24.56
CA PHE A 220 -10.00 -1.27 -23.18
C PHE A 220 -8.59 -0.68 -22.99
N PRO A 221 -8.42 0.64 -22.74
CA PRO A 221 -7.13 1.19 -22.34
C PRO A 221 -6.73 0.66 -20.96
N LEU A 222 -5.44 0.39 -20.78
CA LEU A 222 -4.88 -0.31 -19.61
C LEU A 222 -5.16 0.40 -18.27
N ILE A 223 -5.15 1.75 -18.28
CA ILE A 223 -5.45 2.63 -17.14
C ILE A 223 -6.85 2.36 -16.54
N THR A 224 -7.77 1.84 -17.35
CA THR A 224 -9.17 1.64 -16.96
C THR A 224 -9.49 0.25 -16.47
N LYS A 225 -8.48 -0.62 -16.33
CA LYS A 225 -8.62 -1.84 -15.54
C LYS A 225 -8.31 -1.61 -14.06
N MET A 226 -7.58 -0.54 -13.73
CA MET A 226 -7.03 -0.30 -12.39
C MET A 226 -6.95 1.21 -12.11
N PRO A 227 -7.88 1.78 -11.33
CA PRO A 227 -7.76 3.16 -10.89
C PRO A 227 -6.43 3.36 -10.14
N PHE A 228 -5.75 4.50 -10.31
CA PHE A 228 -4.50 4.80 -9.61
C PHE A 228 -4.61 4.62 -8.08
N ALA A 229 -5.77 4.94 -7.50
CA ALA A 229 -6.06 4.76 -6.08
C ALA A 229 -6.06 3.29 -5.63
N ARG A 230 -6.32 2.35 -6.55
CA ARG A 230 -6.32 0.91 -6.27
C ARG A 230 -4.92 0.29 -6.41
N VAL A 231 -4.01 0.92 -7.16
CA VAL A 231 -2.66 0.39 -7.47
C VAL A 231 -1.82 0.12 -6.22
N GLU A 232 -1.95 0.94 -5.17
CA GLU A 232 -1.20 0.73 -3.93
C GLU A 232 -1.70 -0.50 -3.13
N ASN A 233 -2.92 -0.95 -3.38
CA ASN A 233 -3.55 -2.09 -2.69
C ASN A 233 -3.53 -3.40 -3.49
N LEU A 234 -3.07 -3.36 -4.74
CA LEU A 234 -2.96 -4.56 -5.58
C LEU A 234 -1.91 -5.52 -5.05
N LYS A 235 -2.10 -6.80 -5.35
CA LYS A 235 -1.07 -7.81 -5.13
C LYS A 235 0.15 -7.54 -6.01
N THR A 236 1.31 -7.89 -5.49
CA THR A 236 2.58 -7.96 -6.22
C THR A 236 2.45 -8.86 -7.46
N SER A 237 1.71 -9.97 -7.37
CA SER A 237 1.44 -10.86 -8.52
C SER A 237 0.57 -10.18 -9.60
N GLU A 238 -0.46 -9.45 -9.19
CA GLU A 238 -1.30 -8.63 -10.08
C GLU A 238 -0.49 -7.50 -10.71
N ILE A 239 0.42 -6.88 -9.96
CA ILE A 239 1.33 -5.84 -10.45
C ILE A 239 2.27 -6.42 -11.52
N ILE A 240 2.88 -7.59 -11.29
CA ILE A 240 3.76 -8.24 -12.27
C ILE A 240 2.98 -8.63 -13.53
N ASN A 241 1.77 -9.17 -13.37
CA ASN A 241 0.92 -9.54 -14.50
C ASN A 241 0.47 -8.30 -15.28
N ALA A 242 0.12 -7.21 -14.59
CA ALA A 242 -0.17 -5.93 -15.20
C ALA A 242 1.05 -5.39 -15.97
N GLN A 243 2.24 -5.39 -15.38
CA GLN A 243 3.48 -4.97 -16.03
C GLN A 243 3.78 -5.78 -17.30
N LYS A 244 3.73 -7.12 -17.23
CA LYS A 244 3.93 -7.99 -18.40
C LYS A 244 2.88 -7.77 -19.48
N PHE A 245 1.62 -7.57 -19.08
CA PHE A 245 0.52 -7.29 -20.01
C PHE A 245 0.70 -5.92 -20.70
N ILE A 246 1.15 -4.91 -19.95
CA ILE A 246 1.44 -3.56 -20.48
C ILE A 246 2.64 -3.60 -21.44
N GLU A 247 3.72 -4.31 -21.08
CA GLU A 247 4.92 -4.46 -21.92
C GLU A 247 4.60 -5.17 -23.24
N THR A 248 3.62 -6.08 -23.24
CA THR A 248 3.17 -6.83 -24.42
C THR A 248 2.28 -6.00 -25.36
N ILE A 249 1.50 -5.05 -24.84
CA ILE A 249 0.41 -4.38 -25.60
C ILE A 249 0.70 -2.91 -25.92
N SER A 250 1.32 -2.14 -25.02
CA SER A 250 1.50 -0.69 -25.18
C SER A 250 2.97 -0.32 -25.10
N LYS A 251 3.62 -0.19 -26.25
CA LYS A 251 5.05 0.11 -26.33
C LYS A 251 5.43 1.55 -25.94
N LYS A 252 4.49 2.44 -25.55
CA LYS A 252 4.85 3.85 -25.28
C LYS A 252 3.86 4.75 -24.51
N GLU A 253 2.58 4.42 -24.39
CA GLU A 253 1.56 5.44 -24.05
C GLU A 253 1.36 5.69 -22.54
N ASP A 254 1.60 4.71 -21.65
CA ASP A 254 1.23 4.85 -20.23
C ASP A 254 2.42 4.77 -19.25
N LYS A 255 3.50 5.53 -19.51
CA LYS A 255 4.69 5.55 -18.64
C LYS A 255 4.39 5.89 -17.17
N LEU A 256 3.44 6.80 -16.93
CA LEU A 256 3.06 7.21 -15.58
C LEU A 256 2.41 6.07 -14.79
N PHE A 257 1.51 5.32 -15.43
CA PHE A 257 0.84 4.19 -14.81
C PHE A 257 1.81 3.05 -14.48
N ILE A 258 2.74 2.75 -15.41
CA ILE A 258 3.85 1.81 -15.16
C ILE A 258 4.69 2.27 -13.97
N ALA A 259 5.00 3.56 -13.86
CA ALA A 259 5.78 4.09 -12.75
C ALA A 259 5.06 3.95 -11.39
N HIS A 260 3.74 4.11 -11.34
CA HIS A 260 2.96 3.86 -10.13
C HIS A 260 2.91 2.37 -9.74
N LEU A 261 2.85 1.46 -10.72
CA LEU A 261 2.95 0.02 -10.48
C LEU A 261 4.34 -0.36 -9.94
N GLU A 262 5.40 0.14 -10.58
CA GLU A 262 6.78 -0.04 -10.13
C GLU A 262 7.00 0.51 -8.72
N LYS A 263 6.42 1.67 -8.38
CA LYS A 263 6.47 2.24 -7.03
C LYS A 263 5.97 1.24 -5.99
N SER A 264 4.76 0.71 -6.18
CA SER A 264 4.13 -0.23 -5.24
C SER A 264 4.99 -1.50 -5.09
N PHE A 265 5.50 -2.02 -6.20
CA PHE A 265 6.38 -3.19 -6.23
C PHE A 265 7.70 -2.96 -5.45
N TYR A 266 8.46 -1.93 -5.82
CA TYR A 266 9.76 -1.66 -5.22
C TYR A 266 9.66 -1.25 -3.75
N LYS A 267 8.64 -0.46 -3.37
CA LYS A 267 8.43 -0.07 -1.96
C LYS A 267 8.21 -1.29 -1.07
N ASN A 268 7.44 -2.28 -1.52
CA ASN A 268 7.19 -3.51 -0.77
C ASN A 268 8.44 -4.39 -0.64
N ILE A 269 9.20 -4.57 -1.74
CA ILE A 269 10.41 -5.42 -1.73
C ILE A 269 11.54 -4.83 -0.90
N PHE A 270 11.75 -3.51 -0.98
CA PHE A 270 12.84 -2.84 -0.28
C PHE A 270 12.49 -2.43 1.16
N LEU A 271 11.25 -2.64 1.61
CA LEU A 271 10.80 -2.33 2.97
C LEU A 271 11.71 -2.91 4.07
N PRO A 272 12.15 -4.19 4.04
CA PRO A 272 13.04 -4.73 5.07
C PRO A 272 14.40 -4.02 5.12
N ILE A 273 14.92 -3.62 3.97
CA ILE A 273 16.19 -2.90 3.84
C ILE A 273 16.06 -1.47 4.35
N SER A 274 14.96 -0.79 4.02
CA SER A 274 14.65 0.55 4.53
C SER A 274 14.60 0.54 6.06
N ILE A 275 13.84 -0.39 6.65
CA ILE A 275 13.72 -0.52 8.11
C ILE A 275 15.07 -0.82 8.77
N LEU A 276 15.88 -1.72 8.18
CA LEU A 276 17.21 -2.02 8.69
C LEU A 276 18.12 -0.80 8.67
N CYS A 277 18.16 -0.04 7.56
CA CYS A 277 18.96 1.18 7.45
C CYS A 277 18.53 2.22 8.49
N LEU A 278 17.22 2.35 8.69
CA LEU A 278 16.62 3.27 9.63
C LEU A 278 16.98 2.91 11.08
N ILE A 279 16.82 1.64 11.47
CA ILE A 279 17.23 1.14 12.80
C ILE A 279 18.73 1.33 13.02
N VAL A 280 19.55 1.02 12.01
CA VAL A 280 21.01 1.15 12.11
C VAL A 280 21.40 2.62 12.31
N PHE A 281 20.80 3.55 11.58
CA PHE A 281 21.01 4.99 11.74
C PHE A 281 20.61 5.48 13.13
N PHE A 282 19.38 5.25 13.58
CA PHE A 282 18.93 5.71 14.91
C PHE A 282 19.60 4.96 16.06
N GLY A 283 19.98 3.70 15.85
CA GLY A 283 20.76 2.91 16.81
C GLY A 283 22.12 3.53 17.11
N SER A 284 22.73 4.25 16.16
CA SER A 284 23.97 4.98 16.41
C SER A 284 23.81 6.04 17.49
N PHE A 285 22.63 6.68 17.55
CA PHE A 285 22.37 7.73 18.52
C PHE A 285 22.27 7.21 19.96
N ILE A 286 21.82 5.96 20.17
CA ILE A 286 21.78 5.36 21.52
C ILE A 286 23.18 5.26 22.15
N PHE A 287 24.19 4.96 21.34
CA PHE A 287 25.57 4.82 21.82
C PHE A 287 26.35 6.15 21.84
N SER A 288 25.85 7.17 21.14
CA SER A 288 26.40 8.52 21.05
C SER A 288 25.60 9.52 21.91
N SER A 289 24.84 10.42 21.27
CA SER A 289 24.18 11.57 21.91
C SER A 289 22.98 11.23 22.80
N LEU A 290 22.36 10.04 22.64
CA LEU A 290 21.13 9.70 23.35
C LEU A 290 21.33 8.80 24.57
N ARG A 291 22.57 8.71 25.06
CA ARG A 291 22.92 7.85 26.20
C ARG A 291 22.08 8.17 27.44
N ASP A 292 21.94 9.47 27.73
CA ASP A 292 21.39 9.98 28.99
C ASP A 292 20.02 10.65 28.84
N VAL A 293 19.36 10.48 27.68
CA VAL A 293 18.03 11.07 27.45
C VAL A 293 16.93 10.18 27.98
N THR A 294 15.82 10.82 28.36
CA THR A 294 14.65 10.16 28.92
C THR A 294 14.02 9.17 27.93
N PRO A 295 13.33 8.13 28.42
CA PRO A 295 12.58 7.22 27.55
C PRO A 295 11.59 7.96 26.62
N ALA A 296 10.95 9.02 27.10
CA ALA A 296 9.99 9.80 26.33
C ALA A 296 10.63 10.51 25.12
N SER A 297 11.82 11.11 25.26
CA SER A 297 12.49 11.76 24.13
C SER A 297 12.91 10.76 23.05
N ARG A 298 13.29 9.53 23.45
CA ARG A 298 13.59 8.44 22.52
C ARG A 298 12.37 8.03 21.72
N ILE A 299 11.19 8.00 22.36
CA ILE A 299 9.92 7.73 21.68
C ILE A 299 9.65 8.81 20.64
N VAL A 300 9.68 10.08 21.06
CA VAL A 300 9.42 11.23 20.16
C VAL A 300 10.39 11.22 18.97
N LEU A 301 11.69 11.04 19.24
CA LEU A 301 12.70 11.02 18.18
C LEU A 301 12.46 9.87 17.19
N SER A 302 12.06 8.69 17.67
CA SER A 302 11.80 7.54 16.80
C SER A 302 10.56 7.81 15.93
N VAL A 303 9.46 8.27 16.51
CA VAL A 303 8.22 8.53 15.76
C VAL A 303 8.44 9.64 14.73
N VAL A 304 9.01 10.77 15.14
CA VAL A 304 9.32 11.90 14.24
C VAL A 304 10.35 11.48 13.19
N GLY A 305 11.35 10.69 13.58
CA GLY A 305 12.37 10.16 12.68
C GLY A 305 11.79 9.25 11.59
N ALA A 306 10.94 8.31 11.96
CA ALA A 306 10.23 7.44 11.03
C ALA A 306 9.32 8.24 10.10
N PHE A 307 8.61 9.25 10.63
CA PHE A 307 7.75 10.12 9.84
C PHE A 307 8.55 10.93 8.81
N ILE A 308 9.64 11.58 9.23
CA ILE A 308 10.52 12.34 8.34
C ILE A 308 11.09 11.44 7.25
N TYR A 309 11.53 10.22 7.61
CA TYR A 309 12.01 9.26 6.63
C TYR A 309 10.93 8.90 5.61
N LYS A 310 9.71 8.59 6.06
CA LYS A 310 8.58 8.25 5.18
C LYS A 310 8.27 9.39 4.21
N VAL A 311 8.18 10.62 4.71
CA VAL A 311 7.96 11.82 3.88
C VAL A 311 9.09 12.00 2.87
N PHE A 312 10.35 11.84 3.30
CA PHE A 312 11.50 11.95 2.42
C PHE A 312 11.53 10.85 1.35
N GLN A 313 11.12 9.63 1.70
CA GLN A 313 11.00 8.52 0.75
C GLN A 313 9.90 8.78 -0.28
N ASP A 314 8.70 9.16 0.16
CA ASP A 314 7.59 9.45 -0.75
C ASP A 314 7.90 10.66 -1.66
N PHE A 315 8.62 11.66 -1.14
CA PHE A 315 9.15 12.77 -1.94
C PHE A 315 10.13 12.29 -3.02
N THR A 316 11.11 11.45 -2.64
CA THR A 316 12.14 10.98 -3.59
C THR A 316 11.55 10.08 -4.68
N ILE A 317 10.56 9.25 -4.33
CA ILE A 317 9.78 8.47 -5.29
C ILE A 317 9.03 9.38 -6.26
N SER A 318 8.29 10.35 -5.73
CA SER A 318 7.49 11.28 -6.56
C SER A 318 8.38 12.12 -7.48
N PHE A 319 9.54 12.55 -6.99
CA PHE A 319 10.57 13.24 -7.78
C PHE A 319 11.13 12.36 -8.90
N SER A 320 11.37 11.07 -8.63
CA SER A 320 11.81 10.11 -9.66
C SER A 320 10.79 9.96 -10.77
N ILE A 321 9.50 9.86 -10.42
CA ILE A 321 8.40 9.77 -11.39
C ILE A 321 8.32 11.06 -12.22
N ALA A 322 8.39 12.22 -11.57
CA ALA A 322 8.29 13.53 -12.23
C ALA A 322 9.45 13.80 -13.21
N THR A 323 10.67 13.34 -12.88
CA THR A 323 11.87 13.47 -13.73
C THR A 323 12.01 12.34 -14.75
N ASN A 324 11.06 11.40 -14.77
CA ASN A 324 11.09 10.21 -15.64
C ASN A 324 12.36 9.36 -15.45
N LEU A 325 12.92 9.37 -14.23
CA LEU A 325 13.99 8.49 -13.76
C LEU A 325 13.41 7.15 -13.28
N SER A 326 14.25 6.11 -13.22
CA SER A 326 13.83 4.78 -12.72
C SER A 326 13.33 4.86 -11.28
N VAL A 327 12.11 4.36 -11.03
CA VAL A 327 11.46 4.38 -9.72
C VAL A 327 12.29 3.66 -8.64
N LEU A 328 13.09 2.67 -9.05
CA LEU A 328 14.02 1.96 -8.17
C LEU A 328 15.02 2.92 -7.50
N ILE A 329 15.54 3.91 -8.23
CA ILE A 329 16.45 4.92 -7.67
C ILE A 329 15.72 5.74 -6.60
N GLY A 330 14.46 6.10 -6.88
CA GLY A 330 13.62 6.85 -5.96
C GLY A 330 13.40 6.14 -4.61
N VAL A 331 13.22 4.81 -4.63
CA VAL A 331 13.00 4.01 -3.42
C VAL A 331 14.28 3.78 -2.62
N ILE A 332 15.41 3.54 -3.30
CA ILE A 332 16.67 3.14 -2.66
C ILE A 332 17.48 4.34 -2.14
N ALA A 333 17.40 5.50 -2.80
CA ALA A 333 18.23 6.66 -2.47
C ALA A 333 18.10 7.13 -0.99
N PRO A 334 16.90 7.22 -0.38
CA PRO A 334 16.76 7.56 1.04
C PRO A 334 17.46 6.58 1.98
N ALA A 335 17.33 5.27 1.71
CA ALA A 335 17.94 4.23 2.52
C ALA A 335 19.47 4.25 2.41
N LEU A 336 20.01 4.46 1.21
CA LEU A 336 21.46 4.62 1.00
C LEU A 336 22.00 5.85 1.73
N LEU A 337 21.28 6.98 1.68
CA LEU A 337 21.67 8.20 2.39
C LEU A 337 21.78 7.93 3.91
N LEU A 338 20.77 7.29 4.50
CA LEU A 338 20.80 6.90 5.91
C LEU A 338 21.96 5.96 6.24
N LEU A 339 22.26 4.99 5.37
CA LEU A 339 23.35 4.06 5.55
C LEU A 339 24.71 4.80 5.55
N ILE A 340 24.92 5.72 4.60
CA ILE A 340 26.15 6.55 4.53
C ILE A 340 26.29 7.40 5.80
N MET A 341 25.22 8.08 6.22
CA MET A 341 25.23 8.87 7.46
C MET A 341 25.53 7.98 8.67
N SER A 342 24.94 6.80 8.73
CA SER A 342 25.14 5.85 9.81
C SER A 342 26.61 5.41 9.93
N ILE A 343 27.27 5.06 8.82
CA ILE A 343 28.71 4.72 8.81
C ILE A 343 29.54 5.86 9.41
N PHE A 344 29.22 7.11 9.07
CA PHE A 344 29.92 8.27 9.61
C PHE A 344 29.70 8.42 11.13
N PHE A 345 28.49 8.19 11.63
CA PHE A 345 28.20 8.23 13.07
C PHE A 345 28.90 7.10 13.83
N TYR A 346 28.87 5.86 13.35
CA TYR A 346 29.53 4.74 14.02
C TYR A 346 31.05 4.85 14.04
N ARG A 347 31.68 5.51 13.06
CA ARG A 347 33.13 5.77 13.10
C ARG A 347 33.55 6.70 14.24
N ARG A 348 32.63 7.48 14.80
CA ARG A 348 32.88 8.40 15.92
C ARG A 348 32.62 7.78 17.30
N ILE A 349 32.08 6.57 17.36
CA ILE A 349 31.67 5.86 18.60
C ILE A 349 32.69 4.78 18.93
#